data_AF-A0A9W4PWZ4-F1
#
_entry.id   AF-A0A9W4PWZ4-F1
#
_cell.length_a   1.000
_cell.length_b   1.000
_cell.length_c   1.000
_cell.angle_alpha   90.00
_cell.angle_beta   90.00
_cell.angle_gamma   90.00
#
_symmetry.space_group_name_H-M   'P 1'
#
loop_
_entity.id
_entity.type
_entity.pdbx_description
1 polymer ?
#
loop_
_entity_poly.entity_id
_entity_poly.type
_entity_poly.pdbx_seq_one_letter_code
_entity_poly.pdbx_strand_id
1 'polypeptide(L)'
;MSPIPDRISEAGQILMRMHNPSSHHDGDQGGVFHATTILMVRKNGKVVIGGDGQVSLGQTVIKGNARKVRRLAQGKVLSGFAGATADAFTLFERLEAKLEQFPGQLTRACVELAKDWRTDRYLRRLEAMMLVADKDVGLLLSGTGDVLEPEVQHGAAIMAIGSGGNYALAAARALADSDHDAETIVRRALGIAADICVYTNSNLVIESIDT
;
A
#
# COMPACT_ATOMS: atom_id res chain seq x y z
N MET A 1 1.95 -73.80 9.63
CA MET A 1 3.04 -72.95 9.12
C MET A 1 2.39 -72.04 8.08
N SER A 2 1.99 -70.84 8.49
CA SER A 2 1.21 -69.91 7.68
C SER A 2 2.16 -69.11 6.77
N PRO A 3 1.85 -68.86 5.50
CA PRO A 3 2.72 -68.05 4.65
C PRO A 3 2.61 -66.56 5.03
N ILE A 4 3.76 -65.89 5.02
CA ILE A 4 3.92 -64.45 5.22
C ILE A 4 3.42 -63.73 3.95
N PRO A 5 2.57 -62.67 4.04
CA PRO A 5 2.14 -61.94 2.85
C PRO A 5 3.25 -61.01 2.31
N ASP A 6 3.40 -61.00 0.99
CA ASP A 6 4.36 -60.20 0.22
C ASP A 6 4.14 -58.69 0.40
N ARG A 7 5.10 -58.02 1.05
CA ARG A 7 5.15 -56.54 1.18
C ARG A 7 5.68 -55.84 -0.07
N ILE A 8 5.27 -56.26 -1.27
CA ILE A 8 5.71 -55.62 -2.53
C ILE A 8 4.53 -55.05 -3.34
N SER A 9 3.27 -55.40 -3.05
CA SER A 9 2.13 -54.88 -3.83
C SER A 9 1.62 -53.48 -3.43
N GLU A 10 2.05 -52.92 -2.28
CA GLU A 10 1.64 -51.56 -1.87
C GLU A 10 2.56 -50.45 -2.39
N ALA A 11 3.84 -50.74 -2.66
CA ALA A 11 4.78 -49.74 -3.16
C ALA A 11 4.46 -49.31 -4.62
N GLY A 12 3.93 -50.23 -5.43
CA GLY A 12 3.52 -49.95 -6.82
C GLY A 12 2.27 -49.07 -6.94
N GLN A 13 1.33 -49.17 -6.00
CA GLN A 13 0.13 -48.34 -6.00
C GLN A 13 0.35 -46.94 -5.41
N ILE A 14 1.39 -46.76 -4.60
CA ILE A 14 1.77 -45.44 -4.06
C ILE A 14 2.57 -44.63 -5.11
N LEU A 15 3.38 -45.28 -5.95
CA LEU A 15 4.19 -44.57 -6.96
C LEU A 15 3.38 -44.10 -8.20
N MET A 16 2.26 -44.75 -8.53
CA MET A 16 1.39 -44.35 -9.65
C MET A 16 0.41 -43.20 -9.31
N ARG A 17 0.41 -42.68 -8.08
CA ARG A 17 -0.40 -41.51 -7.67
C ARG A 17 0.34 -40.17 -7.68
N MET A 18 1.57 -40.12 -8.19
CA MET A 18 2.36 -38.87 -8.23
C MET A 18 2.36 -38.15 -9.59
N HIS A 19 1.57 -38.59 -10.57
CA HIS A 19 1.34 -37.84 -11.82
C HIS A 19 -0.14 -37.87 -12.19
N ASN A 20 -0.92 -37.07 -11.46
CA ASN A 20 -2.12 -36.49 -12.04
C ASN A 20 -1.93 -34.98 -11.99
N PRO A 21 -1.47 -34.32 -13.07
CA PRO A 21 -1.69 -32.89 -13.22
C PRO A 21 -3.17 -32.72 -13.55
N SER A 22 -4.03 -32.99 -12.56
CA SER A 22 -5.40 -32.53 -12.55
C SER A 22 -5.30 -31.02 -12.71
N SER A 23 -5.68 -30.59 -13.89
CA SER A 23 -5.74 -29.21 -14.33
C SER A 23 -6.33 -28.32 -13.24
N HIS A 24 -5.46 -27.70 -12.45
CA HIS A 24 -5.75 -26.37 -11.98
C HIS A 24 -5.98 -25.57 -13.25
N HIS A 25 -7.24 -25.19 -13.49
CA HIS A 25 -7.50 -24.02 -14.29
C HIS A 25 -6.66 -22.91 -13.65
N ASP A 26 -5.52 -22.60 -14.28
CA ASP A 26 -4.91 -21.27 -14.22
C ASP A 26 -5.99 -20.31 -14.71
N GLY A 27 -6.90 -19.99 -13.80
CA GLY A 27 -7.93 -19.00 -13.99
C GLY A 27 -7.22 -17.68 -14.18
N ASP A 28 -7.09 -17.28 -15.44
CA ASP A 28 -6.87 -15.91 -15.88
C ASP A 28 -5.85 -15.13 -15.02
N GLN A 29 -4.55 -15.41 -15.19
CA GLN A 29 -3.49 -14.47 -14.77
C GLN A 29 -3.43 -13.21 -15.67
N GLY A 30 -4.53 -12.88 -16.34
CA GLY A 30 -4.73 -11.63 -17.07
C GLY A 30 -4.95 -10.46 -16.10
N GLY A 31 -3.87 -9.77 -15.74
CA GLY A 31 -3.94 -8.32 -15.51
C GLY A 31 -4.13 -7.80 -14.08
N VAL A 32 -3.64 -8.49 -13.05
CA VAL A 32 -3.55 -7.88 -11.71
C VAL A 32 -2.52 -6.74 -11.74
N PHE A 33 -2.97 -5.51 -11.49
CA PHE A 33 -2.07 -4.37 -11.31
C PHE A 33 -1.51 -4.38 -9.89
N HIS A 34 -0.18 -4.45 -9.77
CA HIS A 34 0.48 -4.27 -8.50
C HIS A 34 0.71 -2.77 -8.24
N ALA A 35 0.30 -2.32 -7.06
CA ALA A 35 0.40 -0.93 -6.67
C ALA A 35 1.78 -0.58 -6.13
N THR A 36 2.20 0.67 -6.36
CA THR A 36 3.32 1.33 -5.68
C THR A 36 3.16 1.22 -4.17
N THR A 37 4.28 1.13 -3.47
CA THR A 37 4.39 1.19 -2.02
C THR A 37 4.44 2.63 -1.56
N ILE A 38 3.52 3.01 -0.67
CA ILE A 38 3.45 4.35 -0.06
C ILE A 38 3.62 4.20 1.45
N LEU A 39 4.39 5.08 2.07
CA LEU A 39 4.65 5.14 3.50
C LEU A 39 4.47 6.57 4.00
N MET A 40 3.71 6.72 5.08
CA MET A 40 3.58 7.94 5.87
C MET A 40 4.27 7.77 7.21
N VAL A 41 5.06 8.76 7.61
CA VAL A 41 5.67 8.88 8.93
C VAL A 41 5.47 10.29 9.46
N ARG A 42 4.88 10.40 10.65
CA ARG A 42 4.87 11.63 11.46
C ARG A 42 5.76 11.42 12.67
N LYS A 43 6.78 12.25 12.83
CA LYS A 43 7.71 12.21 13.97
C LYS A 43 8.36 13.58 14.14
N ASN A 44 8.54 14.02 15.39
CA ASN A 44 9.33 15.21 15.77
C ASN A 44 8.97 16.49 14.98
N GLY A 45 7.69 16.86 14.95
CA GLY A 45 7.27 18.12 14.32
C GLY A 45 7.25 18.10 12.78
N LYS A 46 7.34 16.92 12.17
CA LYS A 46 7.34 16.75 10.71
C LYS A 46 6.48 15.57 10.30
N VAL A 47 5.73 15.71 9.21
CA VAL A 47 5.08 14.58 8.53
C VAL A 47 5.63 14.45 7.12
N VAL A 48 5.87 13.21 6.73
CA VAL A 48 6.47 12.83 5.46
C VAL A 48 5.62 11.73 4.84
N ILE A 49 5.28 11.88 3.56
CA ILE A 49 4.74 10.80 2.74
C ILE A 49 5.75 10.52 1.64
N GLY A 50 6.19 9.27 1.56
CA GLY A 50 7.03 8.78 0.48
C GLY A 50 6.38 7.63 -0.26
N GLY A 51 6.81 7.40 -1.49
CA GLY A 51 6.42 6.22 -2.23
C GLY A 51 7.36 5.93 -3.39
N ASP A 52 7.38 4.67 -3.82
CA ASP A 52 8.17 4.24 -4.97
C ASP A 52 7.46 4.51 -6.31
N GLY A 53 8.17 4.25 -7.40
CA GLY A 53 7.74 4.55 -8.76
C GLY A 53 7.28 3.34 -9.56
N GLN A 54 7.32 2.13 -9.02
CA GLN A 54 7.04 0.92 -9.79
C GLN A 54 5.54 0.70 -10.03
N VAL A 55 5.20 0.41 -11.28
CA VAL A 55 3.89 -0.07 -11.70
C VAL A 55 4.11 -1.36 -12.48
N SER A 56 3.57 -2.45 -11.97
CA SER A 56 3.63 -3.76 -12.62
C SER A 56 2.24 -4.23 -13.04
N LEU A 57 2.17 -4.90 -14.18
CA LEU A 57 1.01 -5.65 -14.65
C LEU A 57 1.36 -7.13 -14.63
N GLY A 58 0.77 -7.87 -13.69
CA GLY A 58 1.27 -9.18 -13.30
C GLY A 58 2.76 -9.11 -12.96
N GLN A 59 3.55 -9.96 -13.60
CA GLN A 59 5.00 -10.06 -13.35
C GLN A 59 5.85 -9.04 -14.14
N THR A 60 5.24 -8.21 -14.98
CA THR A 60 5.98 -7.30 -15.87
C THR A 60 5.94 -5.87 -15.35
N VAL A 61 7.12 -5.25 -15.23
CA VAL A 61 7.22 -3.81 -14.92
C VAL A 61 6.86 -2.99 -16.15
N ILE A 62 5.80 -2.18 -16.05
CA ILE A 62 5.36 -1.26 -17.12
C ILE A 62 6.01 0.11 -16.98
N LYS A 63 6.19 0.58 -15.74
CA LYS A 63 6.76 1.91 -15.46
C LYS A 63 7.52 1.87 -14.14
N GLY A 64 8.71 2.47 -14.11
CA GLY A 64 9.55 2.54 -12.90
C GLY A 64 9.57 3.91 -12.21
N ASN A 65 8.86 4.91 -12.73
CA ASN A 65 8.90 6.29 -12.24
C ASN A 65 7.52 6.95 -12.11
N ALA A 66 6.51 6.18 -11.71
CA ALA A 66 5.22 6.75 -11.34
C ALA A 66 5.38 7.73 -10.16
N ARG A 67 4.61 8.82 -10.18
CA ARG A 67 4.58 9.80 -9.08
C ARG A 67 3.18 9.84 -8.50
N LYS A 68 2.94 9.03 -7.47
CA LYS A 68 1.65 8.89 -6.78
C LYS A 68 1.60 9.53 -5.40
N VAL A 69 2.69 10.22 -5.02
CA VAL A 69 2.73 11.13 -3.88
C VAL A 69 2.65 12.56 -4.41
N ARG A 70 1.79 13.38 -3.80
CA ARG A 70 1.54 14.77 -4.21
C ARG A 70 1.20 15.64 -3.00
N ARG A 71 1.32 16.95 -3.23
CA ARG A 71 0.76 17.97 -2.35
C ARG A 71 -0.59 18.44 -2.89
N LEU A 72 -1.53 18.69 -1.99
CA LEU A 72 -2.87 19.21 -2.22
C LEU A 72 -3.10 20.47 -1.36
N ALA A 73 -4.21 21.17 -1.58
CA ALA A 73 -4.62 22.34 -0.80
C ALA A 73 -3.50 23.39 -0.65
N GLN A 74 -2.93 23.79 -1.79
CA GLN A 74 -1.83 24.74 -1.89
C GLN A 74 -0.60 24.36 -1.04
N GLY A 75 -0.30 23.06 -0.95
CA GLY A 75 0.90 22.57 -0.26
C GLY A 75 0.70 22.16 1.19
N LYS A 76 -0.50 22.35 1.75
CA LYS A 76 -0.81 22.13 3.18
C LYS A 76 -1.16 20.68 3.50
N VAL A 77 -1.52 19.90 2.49
CA VAL A 77 -1.91 18.49 2.63
C VAL A 77 -0.99 17.63 1.77
N LEU A 78 -0.46 16.56 2.35
CA LEU A 78 0.25 15.51 1.65
C LEU A 78 -0.74 14.39 1.33
N SER A 79 -0.61 13.78 0.16
CA SER A 79 -1.35 12.57 -0.17
C SER A 79 -0.52 11.59 -0.98
N GLY A 80 -0.72 10.30 -0.71
CA GLY A 80 -0.12 9.19 -1.44
C GLY A 80 -1.15 8.11 -1.73
N PHE A 81 -1.09 7.52 -2.92
CA PHE A 81 -2.10 6.59 -3.41
C PHE A 81 -1.51 5.26 -3.90
N ALA A 82 -2.09 4.15 -3.46
CA ALA A 82 -1.78 2.80 -3.94
C ALA A 82 -2.99 2.23 -4.71
N GLY A 83 -2.87 2.18 -6.03
CA GLY A 83 -3.93 1.70 -6.94
C GLY A 83 -3.63 2.08 -8.39
N ALA A 84 -4.60 1.98 -9.29
CA ALA A 84 -4.42 2.38 -10.69
C ALA A 84 -4.26 3.90 -10.83
N THR A 85 -3.45 4.34 -11.78
CA THR A 85 -3.12 5.77 -11.94
C THR A 85 -4.34 6.63 -12.25
N ALA A 86 -5.31 6.12 -13.03
CA ALA A 86 -6.54 6.86 -13.35
C ALA A 86 -7.38 7.15 -12.10
N ASP A 87 -7.56 6.15 -11.24
CA ASP A 87 -8.30 6.30 -9.98
C ASP A 87 -7.65 7.31 -9.05
N ALA A 88 -6.31 7.35 -9.02
CA ALA A 88 -5.55 8.30 -8.23
C ALA A 88 -5.92 9.75 -8.60
N PHE A 89 -5.96 10.07 -9.91
CA PHE A 89 -6.33 11.40 -10.38
C PHE A 89 -7.75 11.76 -9.96
N THR A 90 -8.72 10.86 -10.18
CA THR A 90 -10.11 11.11 -9.80
C THR A 90 -10.27 11.34 -8.31
N LEU A 91 -9.62 10.54 -7.46
CA LEU A 91 -9.73 10.69 -6.01
C LEU A 91 -9.00 11.92 -5.48
N PHE A 92 -7.87 12.31 -6.07
CA PHE A 92 -7.20 13.57 -5.72
C PHE A 92 -8.05 14.78 -6.09
N GLU A 93 -8.67 14.80 -7.27
CA GLU A 93 -9.57 15.88 -7.68
C GLU A 93 -10.79 16.00 -6.75
N ARG A 94 -11.40 14.85 -6.39
CA ARG A 94 -12.50 14.83 -5.41
C ARG A 94 -12.06 15.28 -4.03
N LEU A 95 -10.85 14.91 -3.59
CA LEU A 95 -10.31 15.34 -2.30
C LEU A 95 -10.05 16.85 -2.28
N GLU A 96 -9.44 17.42 -3.32
CA GLU A 96 -9.27 18.88 -3.48
C GLU A 96 -10.62 19.60 -3.34
N ALA A 97 -11.66 19.14 -4.05
CA ALA A 97 -12.99 19.73 -3.92
C ALA A 97 -13.55 19.67 -2.48
N LYS A 98 -13.31 18.57 -1.74
CA LYS A 98 -13.71 18.47 -0.32
C LYS A 98 -12.89 19.39 0.58
N LEU A 99 -11.60 19.57 0.30
CA LEU A 99 -10.71 20.46 1.05
C LEU A 99 -11.09 21.93 0.82
N GLU A 100 -11.52 22.30 -0.38
CA GLU A 100 -12.10 23.62 -0.68
C GLU A 100 -13.44 23.84 0.04
N GLN A 101 -14.29 22.80 0.09
CA GLN A 101 -15.58 22.86 0.78
C GLN A 101 -15.44 22.94 2.31
N PHE A 102 -14.42 22.31 2.87
CA PHE A 102 -14.15 22.25 4.31
C PHE A 102 -12.73 22.72 4.65
N PRO A 103 -12.41 24.02 4.49
CA PRO A 103 -11.07 24.54 4.70
C PRO A 103 -10.56 24.27 6.12
N GLY A 104 -9.34 23.72 6.22
CA GLY A 104 -8.69 23.41 7.50
C GLY A 104 -9.30 22.25 8.30
N GLN A 105 -10.24 21.50 7.72
CA GLN A 105 -10.89 20.36 8.37
C GLN A 105 -10.59 19.06 7.60
N LEU A 106 -9.32 18.62 7.61
CA LEU A 106 -8.89 17.45 6.85
C LEU A 106 -9.72 16.20 7.16
N THR A 107 -9.92 15.89 8.44
CA THR A 107 -10.74 14.73 8.86
C THR A 107 -12.14 14.77 8.27
N ARG A 108 -12.78 15.94 8.27
CA ARG A 108 -14.12 16.10 7.67
C ARG A 108 -14.09 15.90 6.17
N ALA A 109 -13.14 16.51 5.48
CA ALA A 109 -12.98 16.35 4.03
C ALA A 109 -12.77 14.87 3.64
N CYS A 110 -11.94 14.15 4.40
CA CYS A 110 -11.69 12.72 4.20
C CYS A 110 -12.93 11.85 4.49
N VAL A 111 -13.69 12.15 5.54
CA VAL A 111 -14.95 11.44 5.85
C VAL A 111 -15.99 11.64 4.75
N GLU A 112 -16.15 12.87 4.25
CA GLU A 112 -17.08 13.14 3.15
C GLU A 112 -16.62 12.49 1.84
N LEU A 113 -15.31 12.46 1.56
CA LEU A 113 -14.78 11.69 0.42
C LEU A 113 -15.04 10.19 0.57
N ALA A 114 -14.81 9.60 1.75
CA ALA A 114 -15.01 8.17 1.98
C ALA A 114 -16.49 7.76 1.79
N LYS A 115 -17.43 8.61 2.19
CA LYS A 115 -18.87 8.42 1.92
C LYS A 115 -19.17 8.42 0.42
N ASP A 116 -18.65 9.41 -0.31
CA ASP A 116 -18.82 9.51 -1.76
C ASP A 116 -18.18 8.32 -2.48
N TRP A 117 -16.99 7.91 -2.05
CA TRP A 117 -16.26 6.75 -2.61
C TRP A 117 -17.07 5.47 -2.42
N ARG A 118 -17.57 5.20 -1.21
CA ARG A 118 -18.35 3.99 -0.90
C ARG A 118 -19.68 3.90 -1.67
N THR A 119 -20.30 5.04 -1.95
CA THR A 119 -21.60 5.09 -2.62
C THR A 119 -21.50 5.11 -4.15
N ASP A 120 -20.37 5.58 -4.69
CA ASP A 120 -20.10 5.57 -6.13
C ASP A 120 -19.98 4.13 -6.67
N ARG A 121 -20.76 3.82 -7.71
CA ARG A 121 -20.85 2.47 -8.30
C ARG A 121 -19.50 1.98 -8.83
N TYR A 122 -18.68 2.88 -9.36
CA TYR A 122 -17.38 2.56 -9.94
C TYR A 122 -16.30 2.53 -8.86
N LEU A 123 -16.21 3.58 -8.05
CA LEU A 123 -15.09 3.72 -7.11
C LEU A 123 -15.10 2.69 -5.97
N ARG A 124 -16.27 2.25 -5.49
CA ARG A 124 -16.37 1.29 -4.37
C ARG A 124 -15.76 -0.09 -4.65
N ARG A 125 -15.49 -0.41 -5.92
CA ARG A 125 -14.90 -1.69 -6.35
C ARG A 125 -13.37 -1.61 -6.45
N LEU A 126 -12.81 -0.42 -6.26
CA LEU A 126 -11.37 -0.23 -6.28
C LEU A 126 -10.78 -0.85 -5.01
N GLU A 127 -9.76 -1.68 -5.19
CA GLU A 127 -8.90 -2.16 -4.09
C GLU A 127 -7.90 -1.09 -3.63
N ALA A 128 -8.09 0.15 -4.08
CA ALA A 128 -7.15 1.23 -3.85
C ALA A 128 -7.26 1.80 -2.44
N MET A 129 -6.12 2.24 -1.92
CA MET A 129 -6.00 2.93 -0.64
C MET A 129 -5.29 4.27 -0.83
N MET A 130 -5.62 5.22 0.05
CA MET A 130 -5.01 6.55 0.06
C MET A 130 -4.54 6.92 1.46
N LEU A 131 -3.30 7.40 1.57
CA LEU A 131 -2.80 8.08 2.77
C LEU A 131 -2.91 9.58 2.54
N VAL A 132 -3.40 10.31 3.54
CA VAL A 132 -3.56 11.76 3.51
C VAL A 132 -3.15 12.35 4.84
N ALA A 133 -2.38 13.44 4.86
CA ALA A 133 -1.98 14.09 6.09
C ALA A 133 -1.85 15.60 5.93
N ASP A 134 -2.21 16.35 6.96
CA ASP A 134 -1.87 17.77 7.11
C ASP A 134 -0.90 17.96 8.28
N LYS A 135 -0.78 19.16 8.83
CA LYS A 135 0.08 19.37 10.00
C LYS A 135 -0.43 18.68 11.27
N ASP A 136 -1.73 18.44 11.41
CA ASP A 136 -2.33 18.00 12.67
C ASP A 136 -2.62 16.49 12.67
N VAL A 137 -3.15 15.94 11.57
CA VAL A 137 -3.63 14.55 11.49
C VAL A 137 -3.09 13.79 10.27
N GLY A 138 -3.12 12.46 10.33
CA GLY A 138 -2.80 11.57 9.21
C GLY A 138 -3.83 10.46 9.11
N LEU A 139 -4.32 10.16 7.91
CA LEU A 139 -5.49 9.30 7.69
C LEU A 139 -5.26 8.32 6.53
N LEU A 140 -5.73 7.09 6.71
CA LEU A 140 -5.94 6.11 5.66
C LEU A 140 -7.40 6.14 5.23
N LEU A 141 -7.62 6.17 3.91
CA LEU A 141 -8.93 6.04 3.28
C LEU A 141 -8.95 4.80 2.38
N SER A 142 -10.10 4.12 2.37
CA SER A 142 -10.36 2.94 1.53
C SER A 142 -11.70 3.05 0.80
N GLY A 143 -11.85 2.29 -0.29
CA GLY A 143 -13.11 2.19 -1.05
C GLY A 143 -14.28 1.54 -0.29
N THR A 144 -14.00 0.86 0.83
CA THR A 144 -15.01 0.32 1.76
C THR A 144 -15.59 1.40 2.68
N GLY A 145 -15.03 2.61 2.66
CA GLY A 145 -15.48 3.78 3.41
C GLY A 145 -14.81 3.91 4.79
N ASP A 146 -13.66 3.27 4.99
CA ASP A 146 -12.89 3.42 6.23
C ASP A 146 -12.11 4.73 6.22
N VAL A 147 -12.02 5.37 7.40
CA VAL A 147 -11.17 6.53 7.67
C VAL A 147 -10.45 6.27 8.98
N LEU A 148 -9.17 5.94 8.90
CA LEU A 148 -8.41 5.42 10.04
C LEU A 148 -7.17 6.29 10.30
N GLU A 149 -6.96 6.68 11.55
CA GLU A 149 -5.74 7.35 12.00
C GLU A 149 -4.74 6.28 12.51
N PRO A 150 -3.43 6.38 12.20
CA PRO A 150 -2.44 5.47 12.77
C PRO A 150 -2.26 5.73 14.26
N GLU A 151 -2.07 4.65 15.01
CA GLU A 151 -1.61 4.73 16.39
C GLU A 151 -0.21 5.33 16.46
N VAL A 152 0.03 6.12 17.51
CA VAL A 152 1.38 6.59 17.85
C VAL A 152 2.09 5.48 18.62
N GLN A 153 3.18 5.00 18.04
CA GLN A 153 4.06 3.99 18.64
C GLN A 153 5.50 4.48 18.50
N HIS A 154 6.34 4.27 19.52
CA HIS A 154 7.76 4.65 19.45
C HIS A 154 7.98 6.14 19.10
N GLY A 155 7.10 7.02 19.58
CA GLY A 155 7.15 8.47 19.30
C GLY A 155 6.79 8.87 17.87
N ALA A 156 6.25 7.96 17.05
CA ALA A 156 5.90 8.21 15.66
C ALA A 156 4.51 7.65 15.31
N ALA A 157 3.81 8.34 14.40
CA ALA A 157 2.61 7.80 13.76
C ALA A 157 2.99 7.30 12.36
N ILE A 158 2.80 6.00 12.10
CA ILE A 158 3.33 5.33 10.91
C ILE A 158 2.24 4.51 10.24
N MET A 159 2.10 4.66 8.92
CA MET A 159 1.14 3.91 8.13
C MET A 159 1.68 3.65 6.72
N ALA A 160 1.42 2.47 6.17
CA ALA A 160 1.87 2.11 4.83
C ALA A 160 0.77 1.39 4.05
N ILE A 161 0.81 1.52 2.73
CA ILE A 161 -0.11 0.88 1.78
C ILE A 161 0.65 0.42 0.54
N GLY A 162 0.02 -0.43 -0.28
CA GLY A 162 0.57 -0.93 -1.53
C GLY A 162 1.40 -2.21 -1.38
N SER A 163 2.00 -2.66 -2.48
CA SER A 163 2.54 -4.03 -2.61
C SER A 163 3.62 -4.36 -1.58
N GLY A 164 4.49 -3.40 -1.26
CA GLY A 164 5.55 -3.52 -0.25
C GLY A 164 5.21 -2.86 1.09
N GLY A 165 3.95 -2.47 1.31
CA GLY A 165 3.52 -1.68 2.46
C GLY A 165 3.91 -2.31 3.80
N ASN A 166 3.72 -3.62 3.96
CA ASN A 166 4.06 -4.31 5.20
C ASN A 166 5.57 -4.33 5.50
N TYR A 167 6.42 -4.45 4.48
CA TYR A 167 7.87 -4.38 4.64
C TYR A 167 8.30 -2.98 5.05
N ALA A 168 7.76 -1.95 4.38
CA ALA A 168 8.02 -0.56 4.71
C ALA A 168 7.52 -0.21 6.13
N LEU A 169 6.34 -0.67 6.52
CA LEU A 169 5.77 -0.45 7.85
C LEU A 169 6.63 -1.08 8.94
N ALA A 170 7.02 -2.35 8.77
CA ALA A 170 7.85 -3.06 9.73
C ALA A 170 9.23 -2.37 9.89
N ALA A 171 9.87 -2.02 8.78
CA ALA A 171 11.15 -1.30 8.79
C ALA A 171 11.03 0.08 9.44
N ALA A 172 9.99 0.85 9.10
CA ALA A 172 9.76 2.17 9.66
C ALA A 172 9.52 2.13 11.17
N ARG A 173 8.74 1.15 11.66
CA ARG A 173 8.53 0.94 13.11
C ARG A 173 9.82 0.58 13.83
N ALA A 174 10.64 -0.31 13.27
CA ALA A 174 11.93 -0.65 13.85
C ALA A 174 12.89 0.56 13.91
N LEU A 175 12.83 1.46 12.92
CA LEU A 175 13.62 2.69 12.89
C LEU A 175 13.04 3.81 13.76
N ALA A 176 11.77 3.72 14.18
CA ALA A 176 11.09 4.77 14.93
C ALA A 176 11.75 5.03 16.30
N ASP A 177 12.26 3.98 16.95
CA ASP A 177 12.97 4.04 18.24
C ASP A 177 14.37 4.68 18.16
N SER A 178 14.85 5.04 16.97
CA SER A 178 16.16 5.68 16.79
C SER A 178 16.07 7.21 16.74
N ASP A 179 17.22 7.90 16.70
CA ASP A 179 17.29 9.35 16.51
C ASP A 179 17.00 9.82 15.06
N HIS A 180 16.61 8.90 14.17
CA HIS A 180 16.27 9.27 12.80
C HIS A 180 15.04 10.17 12.73
N ASP A 181 15.13 11.20 11.89
CA ASP A 181 13.99 12.06 11.53
C ASP A 181 13.00 11.32 10.63
N ALA A 182 11.80 11.90 10.47
CA ALA A 182 10.72 11.29 9.69
C ALA A 182 11.12 10.99 8.24
N GLU A 183 11.90 11.87 7.60
CA GLU A 183 12.30 11.68 6.20
C GLU A 183 13.33 10.56 6.05
N THR A 184 14.29 10.47 6.96
CA THR A 184 15.28 9.40 7.01
C THR A 184 14.61 8.05 7.23
N ILE A 185 13.63 7.98 8.14
CA ILE A 185 12.84 6.76 8.36
C ILE A 185 12.13 6.36 7.06
N VAL A 186 11.44 7.29 6.39
CA VAL A 186 10.74 7.01 5.13
C VAL A 186 11.69 6.48 4.04
N ARG A 187 12.82 7.17 3.82
CA ARG A 187 13.81 6.77 2.80
C ARG A 187 14.37 5.38 3.06
N ARG A 188 14.78 5.10 4.29
CA ARG A 188 15.37 3.80 4.67
C ARG A 188 14.35 2.68 4.61
N ALA A 189 13.15 2.90 5.13
CA ALA A 189 12.09 1.90 5.14
C ALA A 189 11.61 1.54 3.73
N LEU A 190 11.44 2.52 2.84
CA LEU A 190 11.13 2.26 1.43
C LEU A 190 12.30 1.59 0.68
N GLY A 191 13.54 1.93 1.03
CA GLY A 191 14.73 1.22 0.52
C GLY A 191 14.72 -0.27 0.88
N ILE A 192 14.46 -0.59 2.16
CA ILE A 192 14.32 -1.98 2.62
C ILE A 192 13.15 -2.68 1.92
N ALA A 193 12.03 -1.99 1.72
CA ALA A 193 10.90 -2.55 0.98
C ALA A 193 11.28 -2.86 -0.49
N ALA A 194 12.09 -2.01 -1.13
CA ALA A 194 12.57 -2.23 -2.50
C ALA A 194 13.55 -3.41 -2.61
N ASP A 195 14.34 -3.69 -1.56
CA ASP A 195 15.26 -4.84 -1.53
C ASP A 195 14.52 -6.19 -1.38
N ILE A 196 13.29 -6.17 -0.86
CA ILE A 196 12.52 -7.39 -0.53
C ILE A 196 11.34 -7.61 -1.49
N CYS A 197 10.58 -6.56 -1.79
CA CYS A 197 9.36 -6.66 -2.58
C CYS A 197 9.65 -6.49 -4.07
N VAL A 198 9.41 -7.53 -4.86
CA VAL A 198 9.55 -7.51 -6.33
C VAL A 198 8.67 -6.46 -7.04
N TYR A 199 7.67 -5.91 -6.34
CA TYR A 199 6.76 -4.87 -6.84
C TYR A 199 7.07 -3.46 -6.31
N THR A 200 8.21 -3.27 -5.66
CA THR A 200 8.67 -1.97 -5.13
C THR A 200 10.08 -1.69 -5.64
N ASN A 201 10.35 -0.48 -6.13
CA ASN A 201 11.70 -0.09 -6.55
C ASN A 201 12.31 1.04 -5.71
N SER A 202 13.55 1.40 -6.03
CA SER A 202 14.30 2.45 -5.34
C SER A 202 14.05 3.86 -5.89
N ASN A 203 13.12 4.04 -6.82
CA ASN A 203 12.81 5.34 -7.40
C ASN A 203 11.74 6.05 -6.56
N LEU A 204 12.19 6.80 -5.56
CA LEU A 204 11.32 7.37 -4.54
C LEU A 204 10.87 8.79 -4.88
N VAL A 205 9.59 9.07 -4.64
CA VAL A 205 9.04 10.44 -4.50
C VAL A 205 8.70 10.65 -3.04
N ILE A 206 9.18 11.76 -2.47
CA ILE A 206 8.99 12.07 -1.04
C ILE A 206 8.54 13.52 -0.94
N GLU A 207 7.46 13.73 -0.20
CA GLU A 207 6.93 15.04 0.16
C GLU A 207 6.83 15.17 1.66
N SER A 208 7.00 16.40 2.17
CA SER A 208 7.00 16.67 3.60
C SER A 208 6.42 18.03 3.95
N ILE A 209 5.81 18.15 5.13
CA ILE A 209 5.39 19.41 5.73
C ILE A 209 5.81 19.42 7.20
N ASP A 210 6.17 20.60 7.67
CA ASP A 210 6.41 20.86 9.09
C ASP A 210 5.06 21.03 9.81
N THR A 211 5.01 20.64 11.07
CA THR A 211 3.77 20.48 11.85
C THR A 211 3.72 21.40 13.05
#